data_AF-A0A8T2TXQ6-F1
#
_entry.id   AF-A0A8T2TXQ6-F1
#
_cell.length_a   1.000
_cell.length_b   1.000
_cell.length_c   1.000
_cell.angle_alpha   90.00
_cell.angle_beta   90.00
_cell.angle_gamma   90.00
#
_symmetry.space_group_name_H-M   'P 1'
#
loop_
_entity.id
_entity.type
_entity.pdbx_description
1 polymer ?
#
loop_
_entity_poly.entity_id
_entity_poly.type
_entity_poly.pdbx_seq_one_letter_code
_entity_poly.pdbx_strand_id
1 'polypeptide(L)'
;MARATLPSVVDTQPFNKKKVAVASRQWMLLDLKGESIVLEIDKYSIMHRVGIHARDLRILDPLLSYPSTILGRERAIVLNLEHIKAVITAEEVFLRDPTNENVIPIVEELCRRLPMKRDIHNNNEPNGIESLKLRIPSKSRLSQDIEEEPPFEFRALEVVLEGICSYLDARTTELESAAYPALDELTSKISSRNLDRVRKLKSRMTRLTARVQKVRDELGQLLDDDDDMADLFLTRKLAGSSSPVAGSLPAHWAVGSPTIGSRISRASRASLGTYTADNDVEQLEMLLEAYFMQIDGTLNKLIAVKYDLFACFSR
;
A
#
# COMPACT_ATOMS: atom_id res chain seq x y z
N MET A 1 35.24 -19.14 -66.85
CA MET A 1 36.27 -18.16 -66.42
C MET A 1 35.55 -16.85 -66.15
N ALA A 2 35.03 -16.64 -64.94
CA ALA A 2 35.68 -15.90 -63.84
C ALA A 2 35.75 -14.38 -64.09
N ARG A 3 34.92 -13.58 -63.39
CA ARG A 3 35.39 -12.59 -62.40
C ARG A 3 34.22 -11.97 -61.62
N ALA A 4 34.42 -11.86 -60.31
CA ALA A 4 33.50 -11.40 -59.29
C ALA A 4 33.27 -9.88 -59.28
N THR A 5 32.12 -9.44 -58.76
CA THR A 5 31.94 -8.08 -58.21
C THR A 5 31.01 -8.19 -57.00
N LEU A 6 31.57 -7.91 -55.81
CA LEU A 6 30.85 -7.79 -54.54
C LEU A 6 30.08 -6.46 -54.50
N PRO A 7 28.86 -6.39 -53.94
CA PRO A 7 28.29 -5.13 -53.51
C PRO A 7 28.72 -4.77 -52.08
N SER A 8 28.94 -3.48 -51.92
CA SER A 8 29.47 -2.75 -50.76
C SER A 8 28.64 -2.88 -49.48
N VAL A 9 29.36 -2.89 -48.37
CA VAL A 9 28.91 -2.67 -47.00
C VAL A 9 28.05 -1.40 -46.92
N VAL A 10 26.81 -1.55 -46.45
CA VAL A 10 25.93 -0.43 -46.07
C VAL A 10 26.19 -0.13 -44.60
N ASP A 11 26.77 1.05 -44.35
CA ASP A 11 26.87 1.64 -43.02
C ASP A 11 25.46 1.92 -42.47
N THR A 12 25.02 1.11 -41.52
CA THR A 12 23.88 1.46 -40.65
C THR A 12 24.37 2.36 -39.52
N GLN A 13 24.20 3.67 -39.70
CA GLN A 13 24.19 4.60 -38.57
C GLN A 13 22.97 4.30 -37.67
N PRO A 14 23.13 4.29 -36.34
CA PRO A 14 22.02 4.07 -35.43
C PRO A 14 21.13 5.33 -35.41
N PHE A 15 19.90 5.17 -35.90
CA PHE A 15 18.83 6.14 -35.70
C PHE A 15 18.59 6.30 -34.20
N ASN A 16 19.06 7.42 -33.66
CA ASN A 16 18.83 7.84 -32.29
C ASN A 16 17.34 8.19 -32.15
N LYS A 17 16.50 7.18 -31.89
CA LYS A 17 15.09 7.36 -31.59
C LYS A 17 15.01 8.04 -30.22
N LYS A 18 14.67 9.34 -30.23
CA LYS A 18 14.14 10.05 -29.06
C LYS A 18 13.07 9.15 -28.42
N LYS A 19 13.36 8.62 -27.22
CA LYS A 19 12.39 7.87 -26.41
C LYS A 19 11.24 8.83 -26.06
N VAL A 20 10.17 8.78 -26.84
CA VAL A 20 8.86 9.23 -26.37
C VAL A 20 8.50 8.26 -25.24
N ALA A 21 8.27 8.78 -24.04
CA ALA A 21 7.90 8.00 -22.87
C ALA A 21 6.54 7.33 -23.12
N VAL A 22 6.57 6.12 -23.68
CA VAL A 22 5.42 5.23 -23.65
C VAL A 22 5.22 4.89 -22.19
N ALA A 23 4.09 5.33 -21.61
CA ALA A 23 3.69 4.92 -20.28
C ALA A 23 3.84 3.39 -20.19
N SER A 24 4.75 2.94 -19.34
CA SER A 24 5.04 1.52 -19.11
C SER A 24 3.71 0.79 -18.92
N ARG A 25 3.42 -0.23 -19.73
CA ARG A 25 2.24 -1.10 -19.54
C ARG A 25 2.55 -2.29 -18.64
N GLN A 26 3.71 -2.25 -17.99
CA GLN A 26 4.23 -3.31 -17.18
C GLN A 26 3.69 -3.17 -15.76
N TRP A 27 3.10 -4.26 -15.31
CA TRP A 27 2.62 -4.45 -13.96
C TRP A 27 3.25 -5.70 -13.42
N MET A 28 3.64 -5.67 -12.15
CA MET A 28 4.01 -6.87 -11.44
C MET A 28 2.82 -7.33 -10.62
N LEU A 29 2.36 -8.55 -10.89
CA LEU A 29 1.35 -9.23 -10.11
C LEU A 29 2.05 -10.11 -9.07
N LEU A 30 1.60 -10.01 -7.83
CA LEU A 30 1.96 -10.91 -6.73
C LEU A 30 0.69 -11.55 -6.17
N ASP A 31 0.74 -12.85 -5.88
CA ASP A 31 -0.40 -13.60 -5.33
C ASP A 31 -0.24 -13.94 -3.83
N LEU A 32 -1.25 -14.62 -3.27
CA LEU A 32 -1.26 -15.15 -1.89
C LEU A 32 -0.08 -16.07 -1.54
N LYS A 33 0.66 -16.59 -2.52
CA LYS A 33 1.82 -17.46 -2.31
C LYS A 33 3.14 -16.73 -2.42
N GLY A 34 3.12 -15.40 -2.66
CA GLY A 34 4.30 -14.59 -2.90
C GLY A 34 4.95 -14.84 -4.27
N GLU A 35 4.26 -15.54 -5.18
CA GLU A 35 4.75 -15.74 -6.53
C GLU A 35 4.54 -14.44 -7.33
N SER A 36 5.60 -13.99 -8.02
CA SER A 36 5.56 -12.75 -8.80
C SER A 36 5.67 -13.01 -10.29
N ILE A 37 4.84 -12.32 -11.07
CA ILE A 37 4.86 -12.37 -12.53
C ILE A 37 4.75 -10.96 -13.10
N VAL A 38 5.59 -10.66 -14.09
CA VAL A 38 5.49 -9.42 -14.85
C VAL A 38 4.46 -9.61 -15.96
N LEU A 39 3.46 -8.74 -15.97
CA LEU A 39 2.35 -8.74 -16.91
C LEU A 39 2.38 -7.46 -17.74
N GLU A 40 2.20 -7.59 -19.05
CA GLU A 40 1.93 -6.46 -19.93
C GLU A 40 0.42 -6.33 -20.14
N ILE A 41 -0.21 -5.48 -19.34
CA ILE A 41 -1.66 -5.31 -19.34
C ILE A 41 -1.99 -3.84 -19.52
N ASP A 42 -2.95 -3.54 -20.40
CA ASP A 42 -3.42 -2.17 -20.57
C ASP A 42 -4.36 -1.73 -19.44
N LYS A 43 -4.60 -0.42 -19.37
CA LYS A 43 -5.39 0.20 -18.31
C LYS A 43 -6.81 -0.37 -18.20
N TYR A 44 -7.46 -0.72 -19.32
CA TYR A 44 -8.84 -1.21 -19.31
C TYR A 44 -8.91 -2.63 -18.78
N SER A 45 -7.97 -3.48 -19.20
CA SER A 45 -7.89 -4.85 -18.69
C SER A 45 -7.68 -4.91 -17.17
N ILE A 46 -6.84 -4.04 -16.60
CA ILE A 46 -6.69 -3.96 -15.14
C ILE A 46 -7.95 -3.40 -14.47
N MET A 47 -8.52 -2.34 -15.04
CA MET A 47 -9.76 -1.74 -14.53
C MET A 47 -10.88 -2.78 -14.40
N HIS A 48 -11.04 -3.64 -15.40
CA HIS A 48 -12.03 -4.72 -15.38
C HIS A 48 -11.64 -5.88 -14.47
N ARG A 49 -10.37 -6.28 -14.42
CA ARG A 49 -9.90 -7.39 -13.57
C ARG A 49 -10.11 -7.08 -12.08
N VAL A 50 -9.73 -5.87 -11.68
CA VAL A 50 -9.74 -5.45 -10.28
C VAL A 50 -11.06 -4.78 -9.88
N GLY A 51 -11.88 -4.37 -10.85
CA GLY A 51 -13.21 -3.80 -10.61
C GLY A 51 -13.19 -2.36 -10.09
N ILE A 52 -12.22 -1.55 -10.52
CA ILE A 52 -12.08 -0.14 -10.11
C ILE A 52 -12.54 0.81 -11.22
N HIS A 53 -12.89 2.05 -10.88
CA HIS A 53 -13.32 3.03 -11.88
C HIS A 53 -12.12 3.66 -12.61
N ALA A 54 -12.32 4.13 -13.84
CA ALA A 54 -11.26 4.79 -14.64
C ALA A 54 -10.66 6.01 -13.92
N ARG A 55 -11.46 6.68 -13.07
CA ARG A 55 -11.01 7.84 -12.27
C ARG A 55 -9.95 7.42 -11.25
N ASP A 56 -10.17 6.31 -10.55
CA ASP A 56 -9.27 5.85 -9.50
C ASP A 56 -7.98 5.32 -10.11
N LEU A 57 -8.06 4.56 -11.22
CA LEU A 57 -6.87 4.07 -11.91
C LEU A 57 -5.98 5.20 -12.47
N ARG A 58 -6.56 6.35 -12.84
CA ARG A 58 -5.79 7.50 -13.35
C ARG A 58 -4.82 8.08 -12.33
N ILE A 59 -5.06 7.87 -11.03
CA ILE A 59 -4.15 8.31 -9.97
C ILE A 59 -2.78 7.61 -10.12
N LEU A 60 -2.78 6.40 -10.69
CA LEU A 60 -1.58 5.62 -10.95
C LEU A 60 -0.91 5.93 -12.30
N ASP A 61 -1.48 6.83 -13.11
CA ASP A 61 -0.94 7.17 -14.43
C ASP A 61 0.46 7.79 -14.27
N PRO A 62 1.53 7.24 -14.89
CA PRO A 62 2.89 7.77 -14.78
C PRO A 62 3.04 9.14 -15.45
N LEU A 63 2.14 9.52 -16.36
CA LEU A 63 2.17 10.82 -17.04
C LEU A 63 1.51 11.92 -16.21
N LEU A 64 0.83 11.56 -15.13
CA LEU A 64 0.11 12.49 -14.26
C LEU A 64 0.76 12.52 -12.87
N SER A 65 0.89 13.73 -12.33
CA SER A 65 1.43 13.94 -10.98
C SER A 65 0.29 14.13 -9.98
N TYR A 66 -0.25 13.02 -9.48
CA TYR A 66 -1.22 13.03 -8.40
C TYR A 66 -0.54 13.07 -7.02
N PRO A 67 -1.17 13.69 -6.01
CA PRO A 67 -0.67 13.65 -4.63
C PRO A 67 -0.73 12.22 -4.07
N SER A 68 -0.02 12.00 -2.96
CA SER A 68 -0.09 10.73 -2.23
C SER A 68 -1.54 10.45 -1.82
N THR A 69 -2.04 9.23 -2.02
CA THR A 69 -3.38 8.83 -1.61
C THR A 69 -3.54 7.32 -1.37
N ILE A 70 -4.44 6.97 -0.45
CA ILE A 70 -4.90 5.62 -0.13
C ILE A 70 -6.42 5.61 -0.36
N LEU A 71 -6.88 4.86 -1.36
CA LEU A 71 -8.32 4.81 -1.67
C LEU A 71 -8.86 3.39 -1.52
N GLY A 72 -9.75 3.21 -0.55
CA GLY A 72 -10.58 2.03 -0.44
C GLY A 72 -11.71 2.04 -1.49
N ARG A 73 -11.99 0.86 -2.05
CA ARG A 73 -13.07 0.59 -3.00
C ARG A 73 -13.64 -0.79 -2.71
N GLU A 74 -14.74 -1.14 -3.39
CA GLU A 74 -15.46 -2.40 -3.17
C GLU A 74 -14.57 -3.66 -3.22
N ARG A 75 -13.57 -3.68 -4.11
CA ARG A 75 -12.74 -4.87 -4.36
C ARG A 75 -11.24 -4.60 -4.37
N ALA A 76 -10.84 -3.36 -4.05
CA ALA A 76 -9.46 -2.95 -4.19
C ALA A 76 -9.10 -1.77 -3.29
N ILE A 77 -7.84 -1.72 -2.89
CA ILE A 77 -7.19 -0.53 -2.33
C ILE A 77 -6.26 0.01 -3.40
N VAL A 78 -6.47 1.26 -3.82
CA VAL A 78 -5.61 1.95 -4.79
C VAL A 78 -4.62 2.81 -4.02
N LEU A 79 -3.33 2.54 -4.18
CA LEU A 79 -2.24 3.23 -3.49
C LEU A 79 -1.42 4.04 -4.49
N ASN A 80 -1.31 5.34 -4.24
CA ASN A 80 -0.28 6.18 -4.85
C ASN A 80 0.50 6.81 -3.71
N LEU A 81 1.61 6.22 -3.31
CA LEU A 81 2.44 6.74 -2.21
C LEU A 81 3.85 6.95 -2.73
N GLU A 82 4.25 8.21 -2.90
CA GLU A 82 5.56 8.59 -3.41
C GLU A 82 5.93 7.91 -4.75
N HIS A 83 6.81 6.92 -4.72
CA HIS A 83 7.29 6.19 -5.89
C HIS A 83 6.58 4.83 -6.06
N ILE A 84 5.76 4.43 -5.10
CA ILE A 84 5.00 3.18 -5.13
C ILE A 84 3.59 3.48 -5.62
N LYS A 85 3.21 2.82 -6.71
CA LYS A 85 1.87 2.87 -7.29
C LYS A 85 1.34 1.46 -7.36
N ALA A 86 0.31 1.16 -6.57
CA ALA A 86 -0.18 -0.20 -6.38
C ALA A 86 -1.71 -0.27 -6.45
N VAL A 87 -2.21 -1.45 -6.79
CA VAL A 87 -3.59 -1.86 -6.54
C VAL A 87 -3.55 -3.15 -5.74
N ILE A 88 -4.06 -3.12 -4.52
CA ILE A 88 -4.16 -4.29 -3.64
C ILE A 88 -5.58 -4.82 -3.73
N THR A 89 -5.74 -6.13 -3.84
CA THR A 89 -7.02 -6.83 -3.73
C THR A 89 -6.97 -7.78 -2.53
N ALA A 90 -8.04 -8.53 -2.26
CA ALA A 90 -8.04 -9.52 -1.18
C ALA A 90 -7.08 -10.70 -1.42
N GLU A 91 -6.59 -10.89 -2.66
CA GLU A 91 -5.78 -12.08 -3.03
C GLU A 91 -4.55 -11.76 -3.91
N GLU A 92 -4.51 -10.58 -4.51
CA GLU A 92 -3.49 -10.18 -5.48
C GLU A 92 -3.03 -8.73 -5.24
N VAL A 93 -1.74 -8.44 -5.47
CA VAL A 93 -1.17 -7.09 -5.52
C VAL A 93 -0.64 -6.80 -6.91
N PHE A 94 -1.00 -5.64 -7.47
CA PHE A 94 -0.51 -5.14 -8.75
C PHE A 94 0.37 -3.92 -8.51
N LEU A 95 1.68 -4.05 -8.74
CA LEU A 95 2.64 -2.95 -8.66
C LEU A 95 3.00 -2.42 -10.04
N ARG A 96 3.04 -1.09 -10.17
CA ARG A 96 3.57 -0.41 -11.36
C ARG A 96 5.08 -0.37 -11.33
N ASP A 97 5.68 -0.31 -12.52
CA ASP A 97 7.11 0.02 -12.70
C ASP A 97 8.07 -0.84 -11.87
N PRO A 98 7.99 -2.19 -11.95
CA PRO A 98 8.80 -3.08 -11.11
C PRO A 98 10.31 -3.02 -11.38
N THR A 99 10.74 -2.33 -12.43
CA THR A 99 12.16 -2.11 -12.76
C THR A 99 12.75 -0.87 -12.08
N ASN A 100 11.93 -0.08 -11.38
CA ASN A 100 12.41 1.08 -10.63
C ASN A 100 13.20 0.63 -9.40
N GLU A 101 14.40 1.19 -9.22
CA GLU A 101 15.31 0.88 -8.10
C GLU A 101 14.67 1.03 -6.72
N ASN A 102 13.70 1.93 -6.58
CA ASN A 102 13.01 2.12 -5.31
C ASN A 102 11.82 1.15 -5.11
N VAL A 103 11.32 0.52 -6.18
CA VAL A 103 10.21 -0.44 -6.13
C VAL A 103 10.71 -1.88 -5.94
N ILE A 104 11.91 -2.20 -6.44
CA ILE A 104 12.51 -3.54 -6.32
C ILE A 104 12.53 -4.06 -4.86
N PRO A 105 12.99 -3.29 -3.86
CA PRO A 105 13.01 -3.78 -2.47
C PRO A 105 11.62 -4.12 -1.94
N ILE A 106 10.60 -3.39 -2.39
CA ILE A 106 9.20 -3.61 -1.99
C ILE A 106 8.67 -4.91 -2.58
N VAL A 107 9.02 -5.19 -3.85
CA VAL A 107 8.68 -6.45 -4.50
C VAL A 107 9.28 -7.63 -3.73
N GLU A 108 10.56 -7.55 -3.39
CA GLU A 108 11.26 -8.59 -2.64
C GLU A 108 10.60 -8.84 -1.29
N GLU A 109 10.22 -7.77 -0.59
CA GLU A 109 9.58 -7.85 0.71
C GLU A 109 8.14 -8.41 0.64
N LEU A 110 7.38 -8.03 -0.39
CA LEU A 110 6.06 -8.62 -0.64
C LEU A 110 6.17 -10.11 -0.96
N CYS A 111 7.09 -10.52 -1.85
CA CYS A 111 7.34 -11.93 -2.14
C CYS A 111 7.69 -12.71 -0.85
N ARG A 112 8.43 -12.10 0.07
CA ARG A 112 8.86 -12.70 1.33
C ARG A 112 7.75 -12.82 2.37
N ARG A 113 6.83 -11.85 2.45
CA ARG A 113 5.85 -11.72 3.55
C ARG A 113 4.40 -12.04 3.20
N LEU A 114 4.03 -11.99 1.93
CA LEU A 114 2.67 -12.34 1.51
C LEU A 114 2.30 -13.82 1.69
N PRO A 115 3.21 -14.82 1.53
CA PRO A 115 2.87 -16.22 1.75
C PRO A 115 2.44 -16.46 3.19
N MET A 116 1.22 -17.00 3.39
CA MET A 116 0.78 -17.41 4.72
C MET A 116 1.72 -18.46 5.29
N LYS A 117 2.12 -18.27 6.55
CA LYS A 117 2.85 -19.27 7.32
C LYS A 117 1.85 -20.33 7.78
N ARG A 118 1.32 -21.15 6.86
CA ARG A 118 0.55 -22.32 7.27
C ARG A 118 1.48 -23.23 8.05
N ASP A 119 1.12 -23.46 9.32
CA ASP A 119 1.79 -24.38 10.22
C ASP A 119 2.21 -25.66 9.48
N ILE A 120 3.52 -25.90 9.43
CA ILE A 120 4.08 -27.24 9.22
C ILE A 120 3.84 -28.01 10.54
N HIS A 121 2.57 -28.27 10.85
CA HIS A 121 2.14 -29.15 11.93
C HIS A 121 0.81 -29.79 11.53
N ASN A 122 0.84 -30.65 10.51
CA ASN A 122 0.15 -31.93 10.66
C ASN A 122 0.55 -32.98 9.60
N ASN A 123 0.79 -34.18 10.14
CA ASN A 123 0.63 -35.50 9.54
C ASN A 123 1.83 -36.10 8.82
N ASN A 124 2.89 -36.39 9.58
CA ASN A 124 3.66 -37.63 9.40
C ASN A 124 3.60 -38.45 10.69
N GLU A 125 2.57 -39.28 10.83
CA GLU A 125 2.62 -40.53 11.61
C GLU A 125 1.50 -41.44 11.08
N PRO A 126 1.82 -42.59 10.45
CA PRO A 126 0.84 -43.61 10.12
C PRO A 126 0.72 -44.63 11.25
N ASN A 127 -0.51 -45.11 11.45
CA ASN A 127 -0.97 -46.29 12.21
C ASN A 127 -1.41 -46.11 13.67
N GLY A 128 -2.67 -46.50 13.92
CA GLY A 128 -2.97 -47.38 15.04
C GLY A 128 -4.24 -47.11 15.87
N ILE A 129 -5.38 -47.61 15.37
CA ILE A 129 -6.51 -48.19 16.13
C ILE A 129 -7.37 -47.25 17.02
N GLU A 130 -8.59 -47.10 16.52
CA GLU A 130 -9.86 -46.67 17.13
C GLU A 130 -10.05 -47.00 18.63
N SER A 131 -10.36 -45.98 19.43
CA SER A 131 -11.26 -46.14 20.58
C SER A 131 -11.97 -44.83 20.92
N LEU A 132 -13.29 -44.96 20.97
CA LEU A 132 -14.28 -43.93 21.22
C LEU A 132 -14.04 -43.21 22.56
N LYS A 133 -13.80 -41.89 22.53
CA LYS A 133 -14.03 -41.00 23.67
C LYS A 133 -14.85 -39.80 23.22
N LEU A 134 -16.14 -39.86 23.56
CA LEU A 134 -16.99 -38.69 23.73
C LEU A 134 -16.24 -37.67 24.59
N ARG A 135 -15.80 -36.55 24.00
CA ARG A 135 -15.25 -35.41 24.75
C ARG A 135 -16.13 -34.20 24.49
N ILE A 136 -17.00 -33.98 25.46
CA ILE A 136 -17.67 -32.73 25.82
C ILE A 136 -16.77 -31.53 25.44
N PRO A 137 -17.26 -30.46 24.77
CA PRO A 137 -16.46 -29.27 24.56
C PRO A 137 -16.39 -28.47 25.86
N SER A 138 -15.54 -28.93 26.78
CA SER A 138 -15.10 -28.15 27.92
C SER A 138 -14.14 -27.07 27.42
N LYS A 139 -14.64 -25.83 27.41
CA LYS A 139 -13.80 -24.62 27.36
C LYS A 139 -12.80 -24.65 28.53
N SER A 140 -11.58 -25.09 28.29
CA SER A 140 -10.45 -24.67 29.12
C SER A 140 -9.11 -24.81 28.41
N ARG A 141 -8.57 -23.64 28.06
CA ARG A 141 -7.18 -23.22 28.31
C ARG A 141 -6.09 -24.07 27.65
N LEU A 142 -5.70 -23.65 26.44
CA LEU A 142 -4.33 -23.43 25.96
C LEU A 142 -4.45 -22.71 24.59
N SER A 143 -4.99 -21.49 24.59
CA SER A 143 -4.88 -20.58 23.44
C SER A 143 -3.60 -19.76 23.67
N GLN A 144 -2.49 -20.40 23.37
CA GLN A 144 -1.18 -19.79 23.31
C GLN A 144 -1.18 -18.95 22.02
N ASP A 145 -1.19 -17.62 22.16
CA ASP A 145 -0.87 -16.62 21.14
C ASP A 145 -0.99 -17.09 19.68
N ILE A 146 -2.21 -17.43 19.24
CA ILE A 146 -2.50 -17.34 17.81
C ILE A 146 -2.66 -15.85 17.60
N GLU A 147 -1.55 -15.14 17.35
CA GLU A 147 -1.61 -13.89 16.60
C GLU A 147 -2.36 -14.25 15.31
N GLU A 148 -3.65 -13.92 15.26
CA GLU A 148 -4.43 -14.12 14.06
C GLU A 148 -3.72 -13.35 12.95
N GLU A 149 -3.18 -14.09 11.99
CA GLU A 149 -2.34 -13.51 10.95
C GLU A 149 -3.19 -12.50 10.16
N PRO A 150 -2.73 -11.25 9.98
CA PRO A 150 -3.55 -10.22 9.36
C PRO A 150 -3.97 -10.62 7.94
N PRO A 151 -5.16 -10.19 7.49
CA PRO A 151 -5.63 -10.35 6.11
C PRO A 151 -4.59 -9.94 5.07
N PHE A 152 -4.66 -10.56 3.89
CA PHE A 152 -3.69 -10.35 2.82
C PHE A 152 -3.54 -8.87 2.44
N GLU A 153 -4.67 -8.15 2.34
CA GLU A 153 -4.68 -6.73 2.00
C GLU A 153 -3.90 -5.88 3.01
N PHE A 154 -3.93 -6.24 4.30
CA PHE A 154 -3.23 -5.50 5.34
C PHE A 154 -1.75 -5.87 5.42
N ARG A 155 -1.38 -7.13 5.17
CA ARG A 155 0.04 -7.50 4.99
C ARG A 155 0.67 -6.78 3.80
N ALA A 156 -0.05 -6.69 2.69
CA ALA A 156 0.40 -5.96 1.51
C ALA A 156 0.52 -4.45 1.79
N LEU A 157 -0.48 -3.87 2.45
CA LEU A 157 -0.48 -2.45 2.83
C LEU A 157 0.67 -2.13 3.77
N GLU A 158 0.90 -2.98 4.78
CA GLU A 158 1.99 -2.86 5.75
C GLU A 158 3.36 -2.76 5.06
N VAL A 159 3.66 -3.69 4.16
CA VAL A 159 4.94 -3.70 3.42
C VAL A 159 5.12 -2.43 2.59
N VAL A 160 4.04 -1.93 1.97
CA VAL A 160 4.09 -0.68 1.22
C VAL A 160 4.34 0.51 2.13
N LEU A 161 3.62 0.61 3.26
CA LEU A 161 3.79 1.69 4.23
C LEU A 161 5.18 1.69 4.85
N GLU A 162 5.67 0.54 5.29
CA GLU A 162 7.03 0.37 5.82
C GLU A 162 8.09 0.82 4.82
N GLY A 163 7.92 0.43 3.56
CA GLY A 163 8.80 0.84 2.47
C GLY A 163 8.86 2.35 2.27
N ILE A 164 7.70 3.02 2.26
CA ILE A 164 7.62 4.48 2.10
C ILE A 164 8.19 5.21 3.32
N CYS A 165 7.83 4.79 4.53
CA CYS A 165 8.32 5.40 5.76
C CYS A 165 9.83 5.26 5.88
N SER A 166 10.36 4.05 5.67
CA SER A 166 11.80 3.77 5.64
C SER A 166 12.53 4.60 4.58
N TYR A 167 11.98 4.71 3.37
CA TYR A 167 12.57 5.52 2.31
C TYR A 167 12.61 7.01 2.67
N LEU A 168 11.51 7.57 3.16
CA LEU A 168 11.43 8.99 3.52
C LEU A 168 12.33 9.33 4.72
N ASP A 169 12.45 8.42 5.68
CA ASP A 169 13.36 8.57 6.81
C ASP A 169 14.84 8.53 6.37
N ALA A 170 15.21 7.58 5.51
CA ALA A 170 16.56 7.50 4.96
C ALA A 170 16.93 8.79 4.19
N ARG A 171 16.00 9.32 3.38
CA ARG A 171 16.20 10.59 2.66
C ARG A 171 16.33 11.79 3.62
N THR A 172 15.63 11.75 4.75
CA THR A 172 15.70 12.77 5.80
C THR A 172 17.06 12.73 6.48
N THR A 173 17.52 11.55 6.87
CA THR A 173 18.83 11.33 7.51
C THR A 173 19.99 11.70 6.58
N GLU A 174 19.93 11.37 5.28
CA GLU A 174 20.93 11.81 4.30
C GLU A 174 20.99 13.35 4.21
N LEU A 175 19.83 14.00 4.20
CA LEU A 175 19.76 15.44 4.07
C LEU A 175 20.26 16.17 5.32
N GLU A 176 19.92 15.66 6.50
CA GLU A 176 20.43 16.11 7.79
C GLU A 176 21.96 16.00 7.87
N SER A 177 22.50 14.83 7.54
CA SER A 177 23.95 14.58 7.51
C SER A 177 24.70 15.52 6.56
N ALA A 178 24.05 15.93 5.46
CA ALA A 178 24.61 16.91 4.53
C ALA A 178 24.43 18.37 4.97
N ALA A 179 23.44 18.66 5.82
CA ALA A 179 23.06 20.02 6.23
C ALA A 179 24.05 20.62 7.22
N TYR A 180 24.32 19.94 8.34
CA TYR A 180 25.17 20.48 9.41
C TYR A 180 26.59 20.85 8.94
N PRO A 181 27.31 19.99 8.18
CA PRO A 181 28.63 20.36 7.66
C PRO A 181 28.59 21.56 6.70
N ALA A 182 27.50 21.73 5.94
CA ALA A 182 27.35 22.87 5.05
C ALA A 182 27.10 24.18 5.80
N LEU A 183 26.38 24.12 6.93
CA LEU A 183 26.16 25.25 7.82
C LEU A 183 27.45 25.66 8.53
N ASP A 184 28.22 24.70 9.04
CA ASP A 184 29.52 24.96 9.67
C ASP A 184 30.51 25.59 8.69
N GLU A 185 30.58 25.05 7.47
CA GLU A 185 31.45 25.59 6.41
C GLU A 185 31.04 27.01 5.99
N LEU A 186 29.73 27.30 5.94
CA LEU A 186 29.22 28.65 5.65
C LEU A 186 29.54 29.63 6.79
N THR A 187 29.39 29.19 8.04
CA THR A 187 29.69 29.98 9.24
C THR A 187 31.19 30.28 9.33
N SER A 188 32.04 29.34 8.93
CA SER A 188 33.49 29.53 8.86
C SER A 188 33.91 30.47 7.71
N LYS A 189 33.30 30.31 6.51
CA LYS A 189 33.64 31.11 5.33
C LYS A 189 32.41 31.40 4.47
N ILE A 190 32.01 32.66 4.45
CA ILE A 190 31.00 33.16 3.54
C ILE A 190 31.60 33.20 2.12
N SER A 191 31.07 32.35 1.23
CA SER A 191 31.45 32.29 -0.19
C SER A 191 30.24 31.96 -1.06
N SER A 192 30.28 32.34 -2.33
CA SER A 192 29.22 32.02 -3.30
C SER A 192 28.95 30.51 -3.37
N ARG A 193 30.01 29.69 -3.37
CA ARG A 193 29.93 28.22 -3.34
C ARG A 193 29.17 27.69 -2.12
N ASN A 194 29.47 28.21 -0.92
CA ASN A 194 28.85 27.73 0.32
C ASN A 194 27.39 28.17 0.42
N LEU A 195 27.09 29.41 0.02
CA LEU A 195 25.72 29.90 -0.08
C LEU A 195 24.89 29.05 -1.06
N ASP A 196 25.44 28.70 -2.22
CA ASP A 196 24.75 27.86 -3.20
C ASP A 196 24.53 26.43 -2.69
N ARG A 197 25.49 25.87 -1.95
CA ARG A 197 25.34 24.56 -1.29
C ARG A 197 24.17 24.58 -0.29
N VAL A 198 24.11 25.59 0.58
CA VAL A 198 23.03 25.73 1.57
C VAL A 198 21.69 26.04 0.91
N ARG A 199 21.63 26.86 -0.15
CA ARG A 199 20.40 27.08 -0.93
C ARG A 199 19.86 25.80 -1.56
N LYS A 200 20.73 24.97 -2.13
CA LYS A 200 20.35 23.66 -2.69
C LYS A 200 19.80 22.74 -1.59
N LEU A 201 20.45 22.71 -0.42
CA LEU A 201 19.96 21.95 0.74
C LEU A 201 18.61 22.45 1.23
N LYS A 202 18.42 23.78 1.35
CA LYS A 202 17.13 24.40 1.70
C LYS A 202 16.02 24.03 0.71
N SER A 203 16.31 24.02 -0.59
CA SER A 203 15.33 23.63 -1.62
C SER A 203 14.97 22.15 -1.52
N ARG A 204 15.98 21.27 -1.36
CA ARG A 204 15.78 19.83 -1.11
C ARG A 204 14.97 19.59 0.16
N MET A 205 15.29 20.28 1.25
CA MET A 205 14.58 20.22 2.54
C MET A 205 13.11 20.59 2.37
N THR A 206 12.84 21.75 1.78
CA THR A 206 11.47 22.20 1.55
C THR A 206 10.66 21.20 0.73
N ARG A 207 11.26 20.60 -0.31
CA ARG A 207 10.60 19.58 -1.13
C ARG A 207 10.36 18.28 -0.36
N LEU A 208 11.33 17.84 0.45
CA LEU A 208 11.19 16.61 1.24
C LEU A 208 10.16 16.78 2.36
N THR A 209 10.16 17.92 3.07
CA THR A 209 9.13 18.25 4.06
C THR A 209 7.73 18.19 3.44
N ALA A 210 7.53 18.81 2.27
CA ALA A 210 6.23 18.78 1.60
C ALA A 210 5.79 17.37 1.18
N ARG A 211 6.73 16.47 0.91
CA ARG A 211 6.46 15.07 0.55
C ARG A 211 6.06 14.23 1.76
N VAL A 212 6.85 14.32 2.84
CA VAL A 212 6.55 13.68 4.13
C VAL A 212 5.21 14.16 4.68
N GLN A 213 4.95 15.47 4.64
CA GLN A 213 3.68 16.06 5.07
C GLN A 213 2.49 15.46 4.33
N LYS A 214 2.56 15.27 3.01
CA LYS A 214 1.46 14.68 2.24
C LYS A 214 1.15 13.25 2.66
N VAL A 215 2.16 12.43 2.94
CA VAL A 215 1.94 11.05 3.39
C VAL A 215 1.34 11.04 4.79
N ARG A 216 1.83 11.90 5.69
CA ARG A 216 1.27 12.08 7.03
C ARG A 216 -0.19 12.54 6.98
N ASP A 217 -0.50 13.54 6.15
CA ASP A 217 -1.84 14.10 6.06
C ASP A 217 -2.83 13.07 5.49
N GLU A 218 -2.40 12.24 4.52
CA GLU A 218 -3.23 11.14 4.01
C GLU A 218 -3.51 10.08 5.07
N LEU A 219 -2.48 9.65 5.82
CA LEU A 219 -2.66 8.69 6.91
C LEU A 219 -3.55 9.26 8.02
N GLY A 220 -3.39 10.53 8.36
CA GLY A 220 -4.24 11.21 9.34
C GLY A 220 -5.70 11.28 8.88
N GLN A 221 -5.95 11.65 7.62
CA GLN A 221 -7.31 11.69 7.07
C GLN A 221 -7.97 10.31 7.08
N LEU A 222 -7.22 9.26 6.74
CA LEU A 222 -7.71 7.89 6.79
C LEU A 222 -8.03 7.47 8.23
N LEU A 223 -7.17 7.78 9.20
CA LEU A 223 -7.41 7.48 10.62
C LEU A 223 -8.59 8.27 11.20
N ASP A 224 -8.89 9.46 10.68
CA ASP A 224 -9.99 10.31 11.15
C ASP A 224 -11.38 9.87 10.63
N ASP A 225 -11.46 8.98 9.62
CA ASP A 225 -12.70 8.57 8.96
C ASP A 225 -12.91 7.04 8.95
N ASP A 226 -13.80 6.57 9.84
CA ASP A 226 -14.17 5.16 9.98
C ASP A 226 -14.75 4.53 8.69
N ASP A 227 -15.44 5.32 7.85
CA ASP A 227 -16.02 4.80 6.61
C ASP A 227 -14.92 4.52 5.58
N ASP A 228 -13.92 5.41 5.47
CA ASP A 228 -12.75 5.20 4.61
C ASP A 228 -11.90 4.01 5.11
N MET A 229 -11.75 3.84 6.44
CA MET A 229 -11.09 2.66 7.02
C MET A 229 -11.86 1.37 6.75
N ALA A 230 -13.18 1.37 6.94
CA ALA A 230 -14.04 0.24 6.65
C ALA A 230 -13.93 -0.18 5.17
N ASP A 231 -13.66 0.79 4.29
CA ASP A 231 -13.52 0.55 2.87
C ASP A 231 -12.27 -0.28 2.49
N LEU A 232 -11.28 -0.38 3.39
CA LEU A 232 -10.06 -1.18 3.20
C LEU A 232 -10.24 -2.69 3.51
N PHE A 233 -11.31 -3.11 4.17
CA PHE A 233 -11.56 -4.51 4.55
C PHE A 233 -12.04 -5.37 3.36
N LEU A 234 -11.15 -5.65 2.40
CA LEU A 234 -11.49 -6.34 1.16
C LEU A 234 -11.90 -7.80 1.35
N THR A 235 -11.21 -8.53 2.22
CA THR A 235 -11.51 -9.94 2.54
C THR A 235 -12.90 -10.09 3.15
N ARG A 236 -13.30 -9.15 4.00
CA ARG A 236 -14.65 -9.08 4.58
C ARG A 236 -15.71 -8.85 3.49
N LYS A 237 -15.47 -7.89 2.59
CA LYS A 237 -16.37 -7.58 1.45
C LYS A 237 -16.53 -8.78 0.50
N LEU A 238 -15.44 -9.51 0.25
CA LEU A 238 -15.45 -10.73 -0.58
C LEU A 238 -16.26 -11.87 0.06
N ALA A 239 -16.13 -12.07 1.38
CA ALA A 239 -16.87 -13.09 2.12
C ALA A 239 -18.38 -12.77 2.19
N GLY A 240 -18.75 -11.50 2.41
CA GLY A 240 -20.14 -11.06 2.44
C GLY A 240 -20.86 -11.20 1.08
N SER A 241 -20.13 -11.01 -0.01
CA SER A 241 -20.65 -11.16 -1.38
C SER A 241 -20.89 -12.63 -1.80
N SER A 242 -20.34 -13.59 -1.06
CA SER A 242 -20.40 -15.02 -1.39
C SER A 242 -21.61 -15.76 -0.77
N SER A 243 -22.54 -15.06 -0.12
CA SER A 243 -23.76 -15.62 0.45
C SER A 243 -24.94 -15.55 -0.54
N PRO A 244 -25.52 -16.68 -1.01
CA PRO A 244 -26.67 -16.65 -1.90
C PRO A 244 -27.97 -16.71 -1.08
N VAL A 245 -28.55 -15.58 -0.66
CA VAL A 245 -29.93 -15.43 -0.15
C VAL A 245 -30.19 -13.92 -0.03
N ALA A 246 -31.25 -13.28 -0.51
CA ALA A 246 -32.43 -13.65 -1.28
C ALA A 246 -32.88 -12.42 -2.09
N GLY A 247 -33.55 -12.64 -3.21
CA GLY A 247 -33.99 -11.60 -4.13
C GLY A 247 -34.78 -10.47 -3.46
N SER A 248 -34.32 -9.24 -3.64
CA SER A 248 -35.05 -8.03 -3.29
C SER A 248 -35.64 -7.44 -4.56
N LEU A 249 -36.96 -7.59 -4.71
CA LEU A 249 -37.77 -6.87 -5.71
C LEU A 249 -37.68 -5.34 -5.46
N PRO A 250 -37.84 -4.49 -6.49
CA PRO A 250 -37.74 -3.04 -6.35
C PRO A 250 -38.94 -2.47 -5.60
N ALA A 251 -38.67 -1.57 -4.67
CA ALA A 251 -39.66 -0.85 -3.88
C ALA A 251 -40.58 0.01 -4.76
N HIS A 252 -41.89 -0.30 -4.72
CA HIS A 252 -42.95 0.58 -5.19
C HIS A 252 -43.84 0.97 -4.01
N TRP A 253 -44.14 2.26 -3.93
CA TRP A 253 -44.89 2.96 -2.90
C TRP A 253 -46.26 2.33 -2.57
N ALA A 254 -46.57 2.20 -1.28
CA ALA A 254 -47.94 2.10 -0.81
C ALA A 254 -48.09 2.75 0.57
N VAL A 255 -48.92 3.79 0.57
CA VAL A 255 -49.49 4.53 1.69
C VAL A 255 -50.52 3.66 2.43
N GLY A 256 -50.62 3.80 3.76
CA GLY A 256 -51.91 3.73 4.46
C GLY A 256 -52.16 2.62 5.50
N SER A 257 -52.11 3.06 6.76
CA SER A 257 -52.97 2.68 7.92
C SER A 257 -52.59 1.55 8.89
N PRO A 258 -52.95 1.72 10.19
CA PRO A 258 -52.35 0.99 11.31
C PRO A 258 -53.22 -0.19 11.75
N THR A 259 -52.60 -1.32 12.07
CA THR A 259 -53.24 -2.35 12.89
C THR A 259 -52.31 -2.85 13.99
N ILE A 260 -52.92 -2.84 15.16
CA ILE A 260 -52.50 -3.31 16.47
C ILE A 260 -51.99 -4.75 16.45
N GLY A 261 -50.88 -4.98 17.16
CA GLY A 261 -50.66 -6.20 17.93
C GLY A 261 -49.88 -7.33 17.24
N SER A 262 -48.58 -7.43 17.52
CA SER A 262 -47.92 -8.66 17.98
C SER A 262 -46.41 -8.43 18.09
N ARG A 263 -45.89 -8.62 19.31
CA ARG A 263 -44.45 -8.68 19.60
C ARG A 263 -43.89 -9.98 19.01
N ILE A 264 -43.04 -9.86 17.99
CA ILE A 264 -42.03 -10.88 17.73
C ILE A 264 -40.69 -10.19 17.88
N SER A 265 -40.09 -10.40 19.04
CA SER A 265 -38.72 -10.06 19.35
C SER A 265 -37.81 -10.65 18.29
N ARG A 266 -37.35 -9.81 17.37
CA ARG A 266 -36.27 -10.12 16.43
C ARG A 266 -34.94 -9.66 17.03
N ALA A 267 -34.62 -10.25 18.17
CA ALA A 267 -33.28 -10.39 18.71
C ALA A 267 -33.13 -11.91 18.88
N SER A 268 -32.19 -12.60 18.26
CA SER A 268 -30.78 -12.44 18.55
C SER A 268 -29.96 -13.12 17.45
N ARG A 269 -29.31 -12.34 16.58
CA ARG A 269 -28.15 -12.76 15.78
C ARG A 269 -27.23 -11.56 15.47
N ALA A 270 -27.02 -10.67 16.43
CA ALA A 270 -26.16 -9.49 16.25
C ALA A 270 -24.95 -9.47 17.20
N SER A 271 -24.80 -10.43 18.11
CA SER A 271 -23.88 -10.30 19.25
C SER A 271 -22.56 -11.09 19.10
N LEU A 272 -22.30 -11.72 17.96
CA LEU A 272 -21.04 -12.46 17.72
C LEU A 272 -20.21 -11.88 16.56
N GLY A 273 -20.86 -11.19 15.63
CA GLY A 273 -20.19 -10.56 14.49
C GLY A 273 -19.65 -9.15 14.79
N THR A 274 -20.18 -8.46 15.79
CA THR A 274 -19.71 -7.10 16.16
C THR A 274 -18.38 -7.14 16.90
N TYR A 275 -18.20 -8.05 17.86
CA TYR A 275 -16.95 -8.14 18.62
C TYR A 275 -15.73 -8.50 17.77
N THR A 276 -15.90 -9.34 16.75
CA THR A 276 -14.82 -9.68 15.82
C THR A 276 -14.57 -8.53 14.85
N ALA A 277 -15.63 -7.90 14.35
CA ALA A 277 -15.50 -6.77 13.46
C ALA A 277 -14.81 -5.55 14.09
N ASP A 278 -15.14 -5.25 15.35
CA ASP A 278 -14.53 -4.14 16.12
C ASP A 278 -13.06 -4.44 16.41
N ASN A 279 -12.72 -5.68 16.79
CA ASN A 279 -11.33 -6.10 17.01
C ASN A 279 -10.46 -5.99 15.74
N ASP A 280 -11.02 -6.33 14.56
CA ASP A 280 -10.26 -6.21 13.30
C ASP A 280 -10.01 -4.74 12.92
N VAL A 281 -10.94 -3.84 13.25
CA VAL A 281 -10.79 -2.39 13.03
C VAL A 281 -9.71 -1.83 13.93
N GLU A 282 -9.72 -2.18 15.23
CA GLU A 282 -8.68 -1.79 16.18
C GLU A 282 -7.28 -2.26 15.72
N GLN A 283 -7.16 -3.48 15.19
CA GLN A 283 -5.87 -3.97 14.64
C GLN A 283 -5.38 -3.13 13.45
N LEU A 284 -6.26 -2.75 12.54
CA LEU A 284 -5.90 -1.90 11.41
C LEU A 284 -5.54 -0.49 11.87
N GLU A 285 -6.31 0.08 12.79
CA GLU A 285 -6.05 1.39 13.39
C GLU A 285 -4.67 1.41 14.05
N MET A 286 -4.36 0.43 14.89
CA MET A 286 -3.03 0.28 15.51
C MET A 286 -1.89 0.21 14.48
N LEU A 287 -2.10 -0.53 13.38
CA LEU A 287 -1.12 -0.61 12.29
C LEU A 287 -0.92 0.76 11.64
N LEU A 288 -2.00 1.46 11.30
CA LEU A 288 -1.94 2.77 10.66
C LEU A 288 -1.35 3.84 11.60
N GLU A 289 -1.72 3.84 12.88
CA GLU A 289 -1.17 4.70 13.92
C GLU A 289 0.35 4.52 14.07
N ALA A 290 0.85 3.29 14.04
CA ALA A 290 2.29 3.03 14.12
C ALA A 290 3.04 3.74 12.98
N TYR A 291 2.55 3.63 11.74
CA TYR A 291 3.15 4.32 10.60
C TYR A 291 2.90 5.83 10.60
N PHE A 292 1.76 6.29 11.13
CA PHE A 292 1.50 7.71 11.35
C PHE A 292 2.52 8.32 12.32
N MET A 293 2.77 7.65 13.44
CA MET A 293 3.78 8.09 14.42
C MET A 293 5.19 8.09 13.83
N GLN A 294 5.53 7.07 13.02
CA GLN A 294 6.82 7.02 12.33
C GLN A 294 6.99 8.21 11.38
N ILE A 295 6.00 8.48 10.51
CA ILE A 295 6.09 9.56 9.53
C ILE A 295 6.04 10.95 10.19
N ASP A 296 5.28 11.11 11.28
CA ASP A 296 5.27 12.33 12.10
C ASP A 296 6.63 12.55 12.76
N GLY A 297 7.27 11.50 13.27
CA GLY A 297 8.65 11.53 13.76
C GLY A 297 9.64 12.00 12.69
N THR A 298 9.55 11.46 11.48
CA THR A 298 10.37 11.91 10.33
C THR A 298 10.10 13.38 9.98
N LEU A 299 8.83 13.83 10.03
CA LEU A 299 8.47 15.22 9.79
C LEU A 299 9.06 16.16 10.85
N ASN A 300 8.93 15.82 12.12
CA ASN A 300 9.47 16.59 13.24
C ASN A 300 10.98 16.74 13.13
N LYS A 301 11.68 15.66 12.74
CA LYS A 301 13.11 15.69 12.45
C LYS A 301 13.45 16.67 11.32
N LEU A 302 12.71 16.64 10.20
CA LEU A 302 12.91 17.61 9.10
C LEU A 302 12.66 19.06 9.54
N ILE A 303 11.62 19.28 10.36
CA ILE A 303 11.29 20.60 10.88
C ILE A 303 12.42 21.14 11.75
N ALA A 304 13.01 20.32 12.62
CA ALA A 304 14.16 20.70 13.45
C ALA A 304 15.36 21.15 12.59
N VAL A 305 15.79 20.32 11.63
CA VAL A 305 16.91 20.67 10.73
C VAL A 305 16.59 21.90 9.89
N LYS A 306 15.32 22.06 9.48
CA LYS A 306 14.85 23.25 8.76
C LYS A 306 15.00 24.50 9.63
N TYR A 307 14.68 24.47 10.92
CA TYR A 307 14.89 25.63 11.79
C TYR A 307 16.37 26.01 11.86
N ASP A 308 17.27 25.04 12.02
CA ASP A 308 18.72 25.28 12.07
C ASP A 308 19.25 25.90 10.77
N LEU A 309 18.81 25.37 9.62
CA LEU A 309 19.13 25.88 8.29
C LEU A 309 18.69 27.32 8.08
N PHE A 310 17.55 27.72 8.66
CA PHE A 310 16.96 29.04 8.44
C PHE A 310 17.46 30.06 9.46
N ALA A 311 17.77 29.64 10.69
CA ALA A 311 18.38 30.48 11.71
C ALA A 311 19.74 31.06 11.26
N CYS A 312 20.52 30.29 10.49
CA CYS A 312 21.79 30.75 9.92
C CYS A 312 21.67 31.87 8.86
N PHE A 313 20.47 32.12 8.30
CA PHE A 313 20.25 33.21 7.34
C PHE A 313 19.71 34.50 7.99
N SER A 314 19.23 34.41 9.23
CA SER A 314 18.68 35.56 9.98
C SER A 314 19.72 36.26 10.87
N ARG A 315 20.96 35.77 10.90
CA ARG A 315 22.12 36.40 11.55
C ARG A 315 23.11 36.88 10.50
#